data_AF-W1QE48-F1
#
_entry.id   AF-W1QE48-F1
#
_cell.length_a   1.000
_cell.length_b   1.000
_cell.length_c   1.000
_cell.angle_alpha   90.00
_cell.angle_beta   90.00
_cell.angle_gamma   90.00
#
_symmetry.space_group_name_H-M   'P 1'
#
loop_
_entity.id
_entity.type
_entity.pdbx_description
1 polymer ?
#
loop_
_entity_poly.entity_id
_entity_poly.type
_entity_poly.pdbx_seq_one_letter_code
_entity_poly.pdbx_strand_id
1 'polypeptide(L)'
;MKRNSKGLSMAMLYVISLVINNTPPGLWKVLTLIIDVVFFWVKRLIKLVRDSPIRDLKRSLQTCTDFHEWEMITSEIDRLNGYDVWRQNFISKKYDYRLINERLHDLRLARIYKDPLKVMGILRSSVLRNFGGISNKQLYNKSYIGTKVLIEDYIEEVLKCFQFIDEWQLRDQTMEQSYFNQMKLDFFHDSRQTIGVTALILQGGSLFGLCHLGVIKALYFKNLLPRIIAGSAIGALVGALICCLDDTEIEDNLNNLVKLLPEDKVDGNSHHVIGSVIKRGYSQDMLLFIKYVESKVGDLTFEEAYLKTNRILNILIHPTESCVPSLLNYVSTPNVTIKSAICCSIGNGVLDEDVQLKYKSANNEIKTLTILKRHCEYLSPHYTSSINTKSFKPISPYTRLTELFNVNHFVVSLARPYLAPLIGNDLKHSPTSWQLTNHIKNLVSLELRHRVEALEKFGLLLGFLRWLAVDEKTPRFENSEITIVPELRTLIKDFSRIFDINEYQKNIPYWIQVGERSVWPLYPLLETRCAIEFALDDYYNIYRSK
;
A
#
# COMPACT_ATOMS: atom_id res chain seq x y z
N MET A 1 -17.79 -44.78 -14.26
CA MET A 1 -16.34 -44.48 -14.22
C MET A 1 -15.52 -45.22 -13.14
N LYS A 2 -16.09 -45.76 -12.05
CA LYS A 2 -15.32 -46.50 -11.01
C LYS A 2 -14.83 -47.91 -11.38
N ARG A 3 -15.28 -48.49 -12.51
CA ARG A 3 -14.95 -49.87 -12.93
C ARG A 3 -13.68 -49.95 -13.81
N ASN A 4 -13.34 -48.88 -14.53
CA ASN A 4 -12.16 -48.83 -15.41
C ASN A 4 -10.85 -48.55 -14.65
N SER A 5 -10.89 -47.89 -13.48
CA SER A 5 -9.68 -47.67 -12.68
C SER A 5 -9.15 -48.95 -12.02
N LYS A 6 -10.04 -49.88 -11.67
CA LYS A 6 -9.66 -51.18 -11.09
C LYS A 6 -9.02 -52.13 -12.11
N GLY A 7 -9.46 -52.07 -13.37
CA GLY A 7 -8.86 -52.85 -14.46
C GLY A 7 -7.44 -52.36 -14.79
N LEU A 8 -7.25 -51.03 -14.83
CA LEU A 8 -5.93 -50.43 -15.07
C LEU A 8 -4.94 -50.74 -13.94
N SER A 9 -5.39 -50.70 -12.68
CA SER A 9 -4.53 -51.03 -11.53
C SER A 9 -4.12 -52.51 -11.51
N MET A 10 -5.03 -53.42 -11.88
CA MET A 10 -4.72 -54.86 -11.96
C MET A 10 -3.76 -55.17 -13.10
N ALA A 11 -3.92 -54.53 -14.27
CA ALA A 11 -2.98 -54.65 -15.38
C ALA A 11 -1.59 -54.12 -15.01
N MET A 12 -1.53 -52.97 -14.32
CA MET A 12 -0.25 -52.42 -13.86
C MET A 12 0.44 -53.33 -12.84
N LEU A 13 -0.31 -53.90 -11.90
CA LEU A 13 0.21 -54.88 -10.92
C LEU A 13 0.73 -56.16 -11.60
N TYR A 14 0.07 -56.62 -12.67
CA TYR A 14 0.51 -57.77 -13.45
C TYR A 14 1.79 -57.49 -14.24
N VAL A 15 1.90 -56.30 -14.85
CA VAL A 15 3.14 -55.87 -15.53
C VAL A 15 4.27 -55.75 -14.52
N ILE A 16 4.01 -55.20 -13.34
CA ILE A 16 4.98 -55.10 -12.25
C ILE A 16 5.41 -56.50 -11.78
N SER A 17 4.49 -57.44 -11.60
CA SER A 17 4.85 -58.81 -11.17
C SER A 17 5.64 -59.56 -12.25
N LEU A 18 5.34 -59.35 -13.52
CA LEU A 18 6.05 -59.95 -14.64
C LEU A 18 7.46 -59.40 -14.79
N VAL A 19 7.65 -58.09 -14.54
CA VAL A 19 8.97 -57.45 -14.49
C VAL A 19 9.76 -57.94 -13.28
N ILE A 20 9.13 -58.10 -12.11
CA ILE A 20 9.80 -58.59 -10.89
C ILE A 20 10.27 -60.04 -11.06
N ASN A 21 9.45 -60.90 -11.68
CA ASN A 21 9.78 -62.31 -11.84
C ASN A 21 10.81 -62.60 -12.95
N ASN A 22 10.92 -61.73 -13.97
CA ASN A 22 11.84 -61.94 -15.10
C ASN A 22 13.16 -61.16 -15.01
N THR A 23 13.38 -60.40 -13.94
CA THR A 23 14.61 -59.63 -13.76
C THR A 23 15.67 -60.48 -13.02
N PRO A 24 16.87 -60.64 -13.59
CA PRO A 24 17.94 -61.42 -12.95
C PRO A 24 18.30 -60.86 -11.57
N PRO A 25 18.63 -61.70 -10.57
CA PRO A 25 18.94 -61.25 -9.21
C PRO A 25 20.16 -60.32 -9.14
N GLY A 26 21.11 -60.40 -10.09
CA GLY A 26 22.22 -59.45 -10.21
C GLY A 26 21.78 -58.04 -10.63
N LEU A 27 20.78 -57.95 -11.52
CA LEU A 27 20.20 -56.70 -12.00
C LEU A 27 19.41 -55.98 -10.89
N TRP A 28 18.72 -56.73 -10.03
CA TRP A 28 18.08 -56.18 -8.83
C TRP A 28 19.07 -55.50 -7.90
N LYS A 29 20.23 -56.11 -7.64
CA LYS A 29 21.27 -55.51 -6.79
C LYS A 29 21.82 -54.20 -7.35
N VAL A 30 21.97 -54.11 -8.68
CA VAL A 30 22.41 -52.87 -9.34
C VAL A 30 21.31 -51.81 -9.28
N LEU A 31 20.04 -52.19 -9.52
CA LEU A 31 18.91 -51.27 -9.44
C LEU A 31 18.72 -50.70 -8.02
N THR A 32 18.81 -51.54 -6.99
CA THR A 32 18.73 -51.10 -5.58
C THR A 32 19.87 -50.16 -5.23
N LEU A 33 21.09 -50.43 -5.71
CA LEU A 33 22.23 -49.55 -5.51
C LEU A 33 22.02 -48.18 -6.17
N ILE A 34 21.49 -48.15 -7.40
CA ILE A 34 21.16 -46.89 -8.10
C ILE A 34 20.08 -46.12 -7.33
N ILE A 35 19.02 -46.78 -6.88
CA ILE A 35 17.94 -46.16 -6.10
C ILE A 35 18.48 -45.61 -4.77
N ASP A 36 19.32 -46.36 -4.06
CA ASP A 36 19.93 -45.91 -2.80
C ASP A 36 20.85 -44.72 -2.99
N VAL A 37 21.65 -44.71 -4.06
CA VAL A 37 22.51 -43.57 -4.43
C VAL A 37 21.66 -42.35 -4.75
N VAL A 38 20.62 -42.49 -5.58
CA VAL A 38 19.69 -41.39 -5.90
C VAL A 38 19.01 -40.89 -4.63
N PHE A 39 18.53 -41.77 -3.77
CA PHE A 39 17.84 -41.40 -2.53
C PHE A 39 18.79 -40.74 -1.53
N PHE A 40 20.05 -41.18 -1.45
CA PHE A 40 21.10 -40.54 -0.66
C PHE A 40 21.36 -39.11 -1.17
N TRP A 41 21.56 -38.92 -2.48
CA TRP A 41 21.80 -37.60 -3.06
C TRP A 41 20.57 -36.69 -2.95
N VAL A 42 19.36 -37.23 -3.13
CA VAL A 42 18.11 -36.49 -2.91
C VAL A 42 17.98 -36.08 -1.44
N LYS A 43 18.22 -36.99 -0.49
CA LYS A 43 18.23 -36.65 0.95
C LYS A 43 19.29 -35.60 1.29
N ARG A 44 20.50 -35.72 0.71
CA ARG A 44 21.60 -34.76 0.91
C ARG A 44 21.26 -33.39 0.32
N LEU A 45 20.68 -33.34 -0.87
CA LEU A 45 20.19 -32.11 -1.51
C LEU A 45 19.05 -31.48 -0.70
N ILE A 46 18.08 -32.27 -0.25
CA ILE A 46 17.00 -31.80 0.63
C ILE A 46 17.58 -31.26 1.93
N LYS A 47 18.57 -31.93 2.54
CA LYS A 47 19.22 -31.46 3.77
C LYS A 47 19.97 -30.15 3.55
N LEU A 48 20.74 -30.02 2.46
CA LEU A 48 21.42 -28.77 2.10
C LEU A 48 20.44 -27.61 1.86
N VAL A 49 19.31 -27.88 1.21
CA VAL A 49 18.25 -26.88 0.98
C VAL A 49 17.49 -26.56 2.29
N ARG A 50 17.32 -27.56 3.17
CA ARG A 50 16.60 -27.42 4.44
C ARG A 50 17.39 -26.63 5.47
N ASP A 51 18.69 -26.87 5.56
CA ASP A 51 19.58 -26.30 6.58
C ASP A 51 20.29 -25.03 6.07
N SER A 52 19.70 -24.33 5.08
CA SER A 52 20.27 -23.10 4.56
C SER A 52 20.02 -21.93 5.52
N PRO A 53 21.06 -21.16 5.92
CA PRO A 53 20.92 -20.08 6.90
C PRO A 53 19.93 -19.00 6.42
N ILE A 54 19.88 -18.76 5.10
CA ILE A 54 18.94 -17.84 4.47
C ILE A 54 17.47 -18.26 4.70
N ARG A 55 17.18 -19.56 4.72
CA ARG A 55 15.81 -20.05 4.96
C ARG A 55 15.39 -19.82 6.41
N ASP A 56 16.30 -20.00 7.36
CA ASP A 56 16.03 -19.75 8.77
C ASP A 56 15.86 -18.25 9.03
N LEU A 57 16.71 -17.40 8.46
CA LEU A 57 16.52 -15.95 8.51
C LEU A 57 15.20 -15.50 7.88
N LYS A 58 14.79 -16.09 6.74
CA LYS A 58 13.48 -15.81 6.12
C LYS A 58 12.31 -16.24 7.01
N ARG A 59 12.45 -17.31 7.80
CA ARG A 59 11.44 -17.69 8.81
C ARG A 59 11.41 -16.71 9.96
N SER A 60 12.56 -16.23 10.44
CA SER A 60 12.65 -15.20 11.48
C SER A 60 12.03 -13.88 11.01
N LEU A 61 12.24 -13.49 9.75
CA LEU A 61 11.59 -12.33 9.11
C LEU A 61 10.06 -12.45 9.12
N GLN A 62 9.52 -13.68 9.11
CA GLN A 62 8.08 -13.91 9.24
C GLN A 62 7.54 -13.68 10.66
N THR A 63 8.39 -13.69 11.68
CA THR A 63 8.01 -13.55 13.09
C THR A 63 8.35 -12.19 13.71
N CYS A 64 9.13 -11.35 13.02
CA CYS A 64 9.52 -10.03 13.51
C CYS A 64 8.31 -9.15 13.86
N THR A 65 8.40 -8.51 15.02
CA THR A 65 7.44 -7.53 15.52
C THR A 65 7.94 -6.10 15.38
N ASP A 66 9.25 -5.92 15.35
CA ASP A 66 9.88 -4.60 15.31
C ASP A 66 10.66 -4.37 14.01
N PHE A 67 10.71 -3.11 13.59
CA PHE A 67 11.41 -2.71 12.38
C PHE A 67 12.93 -2.88 12.53
N HIS A 68 13.51 -2.53 13.68
CA HIS A 68 14.95 -2.65 13.89
C HIS A 68 15.41 -4.12 13.84
N GLU A 69 14.64 -5.03 14.43
CA GLU A 69 14.89 -6.48 14.30
C GLU A 69 14.82 -6.93 12.83
N TRP A 70 13.82 -6.44 12.08
CA TRP A 70 13.68 -6.74 10.66
C TRP A 70 14.86 -6.22 9.83
N GLU A 71 15.36 -5.02 10.11
CA GLU A 71 16.54 -4.42 9.47
C GLU A 71 17.81 -5.24 9.72
N MET A 72 18.03 -5.68 10.96
CA MET A 72 19.17 -6.53 11.31
C MET A 72 19.14 -7.87 10.58
N ILE A 73 17.97 -8.52 10.51
CA ILE A 73 17.82 -9.81 9.82
C ILE A 73 17.98 -9.66 8.31
N THR A 74 17.41 -8.61 7.73
CA THR A 74 17.53 -8.34 6.29
C THR A 74 18.94 -7.96 5.88
N SER A 75 19.66 -7.24 6.72
CA SER A 75 21.10 -6.98 6.56
C SER A 75 21.92 -8.26 6.47
N GLU A 76 21.65 -9.22 7.35
CA GLU A 76 22.31 -10.52 7.29
C GLU A 76 21.97 -11.30 6.02
N ILE A 77 20.70 -11.23 5.57
CA ILE A 77 20.26 -11.86 4.32
C ILE A 77 20.97 -11.22 3.11
N ASP A 78 21.08 -9.90 3.07
CA ASP A 78 21.74 -9.16 2.00
C ASP A 78 23.24 -9.50 1.96
N ARG A 79 23.90 -9.58 3.12
CA ARG A 79 25.29 -10.00 3.28
C ARG A 79 25.54 -11.41 2.75
N LEU A 80 24.70 -12.38 3.15
CA LEU A 80 24.82 -13.78 2.73
C LEU A 80 24.58 -13.98 1.23
N ASN A 81 23.75 -13.14 0.60
CA ASN A 81 23.51 -13.18 -0.84
C ASN A 81 24.52 -12.34 -1.64
N GLY A 82 25.41 -11.60 -0.98
CA GLY A 82 26.37 -10.69 -1.62
C GLY A 82 25.72 -9.45 -2.25
N TYR A 83 24.55 -9.03 -1.77
CA TYR A 83 23.84 -7.86 -2.29
C TYR A 83 24.51 -6.54 -1.91
N ASP A 84 25.32 -6.50 -0.85
CA ASP A 84 26.13 -5.32 -0.50
C ASP A 84 27.08 -4.91 -1.61
N VAL A 85 27.76 -5.90 -2.22
CA VAL A 85 28.65 -5.68 -3.37
C VAL A 85 27.84 -5.15 -4.57
N TRP A 86 26.62 -5.66 -4.75
CA TRP A 86 25.73 -5.13 -5.78
C TRP A 86 25.33 -3.68 -5.50
N ARG A 87 25.07 -3.27 -4.25
CA ARG A 87 24.72 -1.88 -3.90
C ARG A 87 25.89 -0.91 -4.15
N GLN A 88 27.11 -1.32 -3.81
CA GLN A 88 28.33 -0.53 -4.02
C GLN A 88 28.68 -0.34 -5.50
N ASN A 89 28.39 -1.35 -6.35
CA ASN A 89 28.58 -1.20 -7.78
C ASN A 89 27.53 -0.25 -8.38
N PHE A 90 27.93 0.97 -8.73
CA PHE A 90 27.03 1.97 -9.31
C PHE A 90 26.60 1.67 -10.76
N ILE A 91 27.24 0.74 -11.47
CA ILE A 91 26.89 0.46 -12.87
C ILE A 91 25.60 -0.38 -12.93
N SER A 92 24.62 0.13 -13.69
CA SER A 92 23.37 -0.57 -13.96
C SER A 92 22.76 -0.09 -15.27
N LYS A 93 22.04 -0.97 -15.97
CA LYS A 93 21.23 -0.60 -17.15
C LYS A 93 19.87 0.00 -16.79
N LYS A 94 19.50 -0.04 -15.50
CA LYS A 94 18.16 0.31 -15.03
C LYS A 94 17.98 1.80 -14.71
N TYR A 95 19.08 2.54 -14.62
CA TYR A 95 19.13 3.99 -14.43
C TYR A 95 20.41 4.52 -15.08
N ASP A 96 20.42 5.80 -15.43
CA ASP A 96 21.58 6.47 -16.03
C ASP A 96 22.56 6.88 -14.93
N TYR A 97 23.43 5.93 -14.57
CA TYR A 97 24.43 6.14 -13.52
C TYR A 97 25.44 7.25 -13.87
N ARG A 98 25.67 7.54 -15.16
CA ARG A 98 26.62 8.58 -15.58
C ARG A 98 26.02 9.95 -15.31
N LEU A 99 24.78 10.16 -15.76
CA LEU A 99 24.05 11.39 -15.50
C LEU A 99 23.92 11.68 -14.00
N ILE A 100 23.58 10.67 -13.18
CA ILE A 100 23.47 10.84 -11.73
C ILE A 100 24.82 11.18 -11.10
N ASN A 101 25.90 10.51 -11.51
CA ASN A 101 27.22 10.74 -10.96
C ASN A 101 27.77 12.13 -11.33
N GLU A 102 27.60 12.56 -12.58
CA GLU A 102 27.95 13.92 -13.03
C GLU A 102 27.16 14.97 -12.23
N ARG A 103 25.84 14.77 -12.09
CA ARG A 103 24.99 15.70 -11.34
C ARG A 103 25.36 15.79 -9.86
N LEU A 104 25.65 14.65 -9.23
CA LEU A 104 26.14 14.59 -7.86
C LEU A 104 27.45 15.38 -7.70
N HIS A 105 28.37 15.23 -8.65
CA HIS A 105 29.64 15.96 -8.64
C HIS A 105 29.43 17.47 -8.78
N ASP A 106 28.58 17.91 -9.71
CA ASP A 106 28.28 19.31 -9.94
C ASP A 106 27.64 19.98 -8.71
N LEU A 107 26.69 19.30 -8.05
CA LEU A 107 26.07 19.78 -6.81
C LEU A 107 27.09 19.92 -5.68
N ARG A 108 27.93 18.89 -5.49
CA ARG A 108 29.01 18.92 -4.47
C ARG A 108 29.97 20.07 -4.72
N LEU A 109 30.43 20.26 -5.96
CA LEU A 109 31.32 21.36 -6.31
C LEU A 109 30.65 22.72 -6.07
N ALA A 110 29.42 22.93 -6.53
CA ALA A 110 28.71 24.19 -6.35
C ALA A 110 28.53 24.55 -4.87
N ARG A 111 28.23 23.56 -4.02
CA ARG A 111 28.13 23.74 -2.56
C ARG A 111 29.49 24.03 -1.91
N ILE A 112 30.57 23.33 -2.31
CA ILE A 112 31.93 23.58 -1.82
C ILE A 112 32.41 24.99 -2.17
N TYR A 113 32.15 25.44 -3.41
CA TYR A 113 32.44 26.80 -3.85
C TYR A 113 31.49 27.86 -3.27
N LYS A 114 30.49 27.45 -2.49
CA LYS A 114 29.51 28.32 -1.83
C LYS A 114 28.77 29.24 -2.80
N ASP A 115 28.39 28.72 -3.96
CA ASP A 115 27.63 29.46 -4.98
C ASP A 115 26.15 29.03 -4.97
N PRO A 116 25.27 29.75 -4.24
CA PRO A 116 23.86 29.38 -4.13
C PRO A 116 23.10 29.49 -5.45
N LEU A 117 23.46 30.43 -6.32
CA LEU A 117 22.78 30.62 -7.61
C LEU A 117 23.06 29.45 -8.55
N LYS A 118 24.30 28.94 -8.55
CA LYS A 118 24.65 27.73 -9.30
C LYS A 118 23.94 26.50 -8.75
N VAL A 119 23.86 26.34 -7.43
CA VAL A 119 23.11 25.23 -6.81
C VAL A 119 21.63 25.28 -7.22
N MET A 120 20.97 26.45 -7.11
CA MET A 120 19.59 26.62 -7.56
C MET A 120 19.42 26.31 -9.05
N GLY A 121 20.33 26.78 -9.90
CA GLY A 121 20.29 26.53 -11.34
C GLY A 121 20.38 25.04 -11.68
N ILE A 122 21.29 24.31 -11.02
CA ILE A 122 21.44 22.87 -11.19
C ILE A 122 20.17 22.15 -10.73
N LEU A 123 19.67 22.47 -9.52
CA LEU A 123 18.50 21.82 -8.92
C LEU A 123 17.22 22.04 -9.72
N ARG A 124 16.98 23.25 -10.24
CA ARG A 124 15.80 23.55 -11.09
C ARG A 124 15.67 22.56 -12.26
N SER A 125 16.78 22.08 -12.80
CA SER A 125 16.79 21.12 -13.91
C SER A 125 16.80 19.64 -13.49
N SER A 126 17.09 19.33 -12.22
CA SER A 126 17.30 17.95 -11.74
C SER A 126 16.28 17.45 -10.73
N VAL A 127 15.43 18.33 -10.18
CA VAL A 127 14.37 17.99 -9.21
C VAL A 127 13.17 17.39 -9.97
N LEU A 128 13.35 16.14 -10.42
CA LEU A 128 12.31 15.30 -11.00
C LEU A 128 12.26 13.98 -10.22
N ARG A 129 11.05 13.50 -9.92
CA ARG A 129 10.86 12.27 -9.11
C ARG A 129 11.54 11.03 -9.70
N ASN A 130 11.68 10.96 -11.02
CA ASN A 130 12.39 9.87 -11.70
C ASN A 130 13.57 10.39 -12.55
N PHE A 131 14.32 11.37 -12.03
CA PHE A 131 15.53 11.87 -12.69
C PHE A 131 16.50 10.71 -12.96
N GLY A 132 16.97 10.57 -14.20
CA GLY A 132 17.90 9.49 -14.59
C GLY A 132 17.40 8.06 -14.34
N GLY A 133 16.11 7.83 -14.07
CA GLY A 133 15.58 6.48 -13.81
C GLY A 133 15.78 5.96 -12.39
N ILE A 134 16.11 6.81 -11.42
CA ILE A 134 16.37 6.41 -10.01
C ILE A 134 15.16 5.77 -9.31
N SER A 135 13.94 6.04 -9.78
CA SER A 135 12.69 5.52 -9.21
C SER A 135 12.26 4.18 -9.80
N ASN A 136 13.12 3.50 -10.55
CA ASN A 136 12.83 2.19 -11.13
C ASN A 136 12.71 1.10 -10.05
N LYS A 137 11.50 0.53 -9.90
CA LYS A 137 11.14 -0.51 -8.92
C LYS A 137 12.14 -1.66 -8.86
N GLN A 138 12.66 -2.10 -10.00
CA GLN A 138 13.54 -3.26 -10.05
C GLN A 138 14.95 -3.03 -9.45
N LEU A 139 15.31 -1.79 -9.09
CA LEU A 139 16.50 -1.50 -8.30
C LEU A 139 16.27 -1.85 -6.82
N TYR A 140 15.06 -1.62 -6.34
CA TYR A 140 14.67 -1.83 -4.94
C TYR A 140 14.30 -3.30 -4.64
N ASN A 141 14.08 -4.12 -5.67
CA ASN A 141 13.78 -5.56 -5.48
C ASN A 141 15.01 -6.43 -5.24
N LYS A 142 16.22 -5.88 -5.29
CA LYS A 142 17.44 -6.68 -5.17
C LYS A 142 17.90 -6.83 -3.73
N SER A 143 18.11 -5.74 -3.02
CA SER A 143 18.51 -5.70 -1.61
C SER A 143 17.37 -5.21 -0.72
N TYR A 144 17.18 -5.83 0.43
CA TYR A 144 16.11 -5.47 1.36
C TYR A 144 16.35 -4.12 2.04
N ILE A 145 17.60 -3.78 2.35
CA ILE A 145 17.94 -2.56 3.11
C ILE A 145 17.78 -1.29 2.27
N GLY A 146 18.07 -1.36 0.98
CA GLY A 146 18.29 -0.16 0.18
C GLY A 146 18.46 -0.41 -1.30
N THR A 147 18.94 0.62 -1.99
CA THR A 147 19.21 0.57 -3.44
C THR A 147 20.71 0.76 -3.68
N LYS A 148 21.07 1.23 -4.88
CA LYS A 148 22.45 1.63 -5.20
C LYS A 148 22.88 2.80 -4.34
N VAL A 149 24.07 2.70 -3.75
CA VAL A 149 24.65 3.76 -2.90
C VAL A 149 24.74 5.10 -3.65
N LEU A 150 25.05 5.08 -4.95
CA LEU A 150 25.08 6.30 -5.78
C LEU A 150 23.73 7.06 -5.78
N ILE A 151 22.59 6.35 -5.72
CA ILE A 151 21.27 6.98 -5.69
C ILE A 151 21.02 7.59 -4.32
N GLU A 152 21.37 6.87 -3.26
CA GLU A 152 21.26 7.33 -1.87
C GLU A 152 22.12 8.59 -1.65
N ASP A 153 23.39 8.57 -2.08
CA ASP A 153 24.30 9.72 -2.05
C ASP A 153 23.77 10.94 -2.81
N TYR A 154 23.14 10.72 -3.97
CA TYR A 154 22.53 11.78 -4.77
C TYR A 154 21.38 12.46 -4.03
N ILE A 155 20.47 11.69 -3.45
CA ILE A 155 19.33 12.24 -2.72
C ILE A 155 19.80 12.98 -1.47
N GLU A 156 20.74 12.41 -0.73
CA GLU A 156 21.31 13.06 0.45
C GLU A 156 22.00 14.38 0.08
N GLU A 157 22.75 14.44 -1.03
CA GLU A 157 23.37 15.69 -1.49
C GLU A 157 22.32 16.74 -1.90
N VAL A 158 21.23 16.33 -2.55
CA VAL A 158 20.12 17.25 -2.89
C VAL A 158 19.51 17.86 -1.62
N LEU A 159 19.26 17.04 -0.59
CA LEU A 159 18.75 17.52 0.70
C LEU A 159 19.73 18.49 1.37
N LYS A 160 21.03 18.17 1.38
CA LYS A 160 22.10 19.07 1.87
C LYS A 160 22.15 20.39 1.09
N CYS A 161 21.88 20.36 -0.22
CA CYS A 161 21.81 21.57 -1.04
C CYS A 161 20.58 22.43 -0.70
N PHE A 162 19.43 21.84 -0.39
CA PHE A 162 18.27 22.61 0.10
C PHE A 162 18.56 23.28 1.44
N GLN A 163 19.15 22.54 2.38
CA GLN A 163 19.59 23.10 3.66
C GLN A 163 20.59 24.24 3.46
N PHE A 164 21.57 24.07 2.57
CA PHE A 164 22.54 25.11 2.22
C PHE A 164 21.86 26.38 1.67
N ILE A 165 20.88 26.24 0.77
CA ILE A 165 20.13 27.37 0.23
C ILE A 165 19.33 28.07 1.34
N ASP A 166 18.70 27.32 2.23
CA ASP A 166 17.91 27.87 3.33
C ASP A 166 18.78 28.69 4.29
N GLU A 167 19.89 28.12 4.75
CA GLU A 167 20.84 28.74 5.67
C GLU A 167 21.62 29.91 5.06
N TRP A 168 21.74 29.96 3.72
CA TRP A 168 22.53 31.01 3.06
C TRP A 168 21.93 32.40 3.28
N GLN A 169 22.68 33.28 3.94
CA GLN A 169 22.33 34.69 4.10
C GLN A 169 23.44 35.55 3.49
N LEU A 170 23.06 36.58 2.74
CA LEU A 170 24.02 37.59 2.32
C LEU A 170 24.42 38.38 3.56
N ARG A 171 25.71 38.72 3.64
CA ARG A 171 26.30 39.37 4.81
C ARG A 171 25.81 40.81 5.01
N ASP A 172 25.26 41.42 3.97
CA ASP A 172 24.81 42.80 3.99
C ASP A 172 23.27 42.88 3.97
N GLN A 173 22.69 43.58 4.95
CA GLN A 173 21.25 43.82 5.10
C GLN A 173 20.77 44.91 4.11
N THR A 174 20.89 44.63 2.80
CA THR A 174 20.50 45.57 1.73
C THR A 174 19.29 45.07 0.96
N MET A 175 18.81 45.86 -0.01
CA MET A 175 17.80 45.45 -0.99
C MET A 175 18.15 44.11 -1.69
N GLU A 176 19.43 43.77 -1.80
CA GLU A 176 19.89 42.52 -2.40
C GLU A 176 19.50 41.29 -1.58
N GLN A 177 19.47 41.39 -0.24
CA GLN A 177 18.99 40.32 0.62
C GLN A 177 17.48 40.08 0.44
N SER A 178 16.70 41.15 0.29
CA SER A 178 15.26 41.03 0.02
C SER A 178 15.01 40.35 -1.32
N TYR A 179 15.74 40.77 -2.37
CA TYR A 179 15.67 40.16 -3.70
C TYR A 179 16.06 38.68 -3.66
N PHE A 180 17.15 38.34 -2.96
CA PHE A 180 17.60 36.96 -2.84
C PHE A 180 16.61 36.08 -2.06
N ASN A 181 16.01 36.61 -0.98
CA ASN A 181 14.95 35.91 -0.26
C ASN A 181 13.77 35.61 -1.18
N GLN A 182 13.33 36.57 -2.01
CA GLN A 182 12.29 36.32 -3.01
C GLN A 182 12.69 35.23 -4.01
N MET A 183 13.93 35.27 -4.52
CA MET A 183 14.43 34.23 -5.42
C MET A 183 14.44 32.83 -4.77
N LYS A 184 14.69 32.73 -3.45
CA LYS A 184 14.56 31.47 -2.72
C LYS A 184 13.11 30.99 -2.67
N LEU A 185 12.18 31.90 -2.35
CA LEU A 185 10.74 31.58 -2.32
C LEU A 185 10.27 31.04 -3.66
N ASP A 186 10.61 31.75 -4.74
CA ASP A 186 10.27 31.37 -6.11
C ASP A 186 10.92 30.02 -6.45
N PHE A 187 12.19 29.81 -6.08
CA PHE A 187 12.87 28.53 -6.27
C PHE A 187 12.15 27.36 -5.58
N PHE A 188 11.80 27.48 -4.30
CA PHE A 188 11.14 26.41 -3.56
C PHE A 188 9.72 26.16 -4.07
N HIS A 189 8.98 27.24 -4.39
CA HIS A 189 7.66 27.16 -5.00
C HIS A 189 7.69 26.42 -6.35
N ASP A 190 8.57 26.84 -7.26
CA ASP A 190 8.67 26.26 -8.61
C ASP A 190 9.18 24.82 -8.57
N SER A 191 10.13 24.53 -7.69
CA SER A 191 10.67 23.17 -7.49
C SER A 191 9.61 22.22 -6.97
N ARG A 192 8.80 22.68 -6.00
CA ARG A 192 7.64 21.94 -5.47
C ARG A 192 6.60 21.68 -6.55
N GLN A 193 6.29 22.68 -7.39
CA GLN A 193 5.34 22.51 -8.50
C GLN A 193 5.84 21.49 -9.54
N THR A 194 7.15 21.49 -9.80
CA THR A 194 7.81 20.60 -10.78
C THR A 194 7.85 19.14 -10.31
N ILE A 195 8.16 18.89 -9.03
CA ILE A 195 8.21 17.51 -8.50
C ILE A 195 6.82 16.90 -8.32
N GLY A 196 5.80 17.73 -8.11
CA GLY A 196 4.41 17.36 -7.84
C GLY A 196 4.22 16.71 -6.48
N VAL A 197 2.99 16.24 -6.20
CA VAL A 197 2.60 15.80 -4.85
C VAL A 197 2.30 14.29 -4.80
N THR A 198 2.61 13.68 -3.66
CA THR A 198 2.26 12.30 -3.32
C THR A 198 0.92 12.25 -2.60
N ALA A 199 0.05 11.32 -3.01
CA ALA A 199 -1.16 10.99 -2.27
C ALA A 199 -1.14 9.54 -1.78
N LEU A 200 -1.58 9.34 -0.54
CA LEU A 200 -1.85 8.02 0.02
C LEU A 200 -3.30 7.62 -0.31
N ILE A 201 -3.47 6.54 -1.05
CA ILE A 201 -4.78 5.96 -1.38
C ILE A 201 -5.02 4.73 -0.50
N LEU A 202 -6.04 4.80 0.33
CA LEU A 202 -6.51 3.70 1.17
C LEU A 202 -7.70 3.04 0.49
N GLN A 203 -7.44 1.93 -0.21
CA GLN A 203 -8.45 1.30 -1.03
C GLN A 203 -8.97 0.00 -0.40
N GLY A 204 -10.30 -0.07 -0.30
CA GLY A 204 -11.03 -1.25 0.17
C GLY A 204 -11.13 -1.33 1.69
N GLY A 205 -11.00 -2.55 2.21
CA GLY A 205 -10.81 -2.77 3.65
C GLY A 205 -11.91 -3.50 4.39
N SER A 206 -13.00 -3.90 3.76
CA SER A 206 -14.16 -4.56 4.41
C SER A 206 -13.85 -5.57 5.54
N LEU A 207 -12.93 -6.54 5.36
CA LEU A 207 -12.46 -7.40 6.48
C LEU A 207 -11.06 -7.07 6.98
N PHE A 208 -10.18 -6.53 6.12
CA PHE A 208 -8.76 -6.33 6.40
C PHE A 208 -8.40 -4.85 6.59
N GLY A 209 -9.37 -3.97 6.76
CA GLY A 209 -9.20 -2.52 6.75
C GLY A 209 -8.33 -2.01 7.89
N LEU A 210 -8.23 -2.76 8.99
CA LEU A 210 -7.29 -2.49 10.07
C LEU A 210 -5.81 -2.59 9.63
N CYS A 211 -5.52 -3.27 8.51
CA CYS A 211 -4.18 -3.24 7.91
C CYS A 211 -3.80 -1.83 7.43
N HIS A 212 -4.78 -0.99 7.02
CA HIS A 212 -4.49 0.39 6.63
C HIS A 212 -3.93 1.21 7.79
N LEU A 213 -4.40 0.97 9.02
CA LEU A 213 -3.83 1.61 10.21
C LEU A 213 -2.37 1.23 10.39
N GLY A 214 -2.03 -0.04 10.17
CA GLY A 214 -0.64 -0.51 10.19
C GLY A 214 0.24 0.17 9.13
N VAL A 215 -0.29 0.34 7.92
CA VAL A 215 0.43 1.06 6.85
C VAL A 215 0.65 2.52 7.24
N ILE A 216 -0.37 3.21 7.74
CA ILE A 216 -0.24 4.59 8.22
C ILE A 216 0.75 4.67 9.37
N LYS A 217 0.68 3.76 10.33
CA LYS A 217 1.59 3.70 11.47
C LYS A 217 3.04 3.60 11.03
N ALA A 218 3.33 2.69 10.11
CA ALA A 218 4.66 2.50 9.55
C ALA A 218 5.17 3.73 8.78
N LEU A 219 4.29 4.45 8.06
CA LEU A 219 4.64 5.68 7.36
C LEU A 219 4.83 6.86 8.33
N TYR A 220 3.93 7.01 9.30
CA TYR A 220 3.94 8.09 10.29
C TYR A 220 5.22 8.07 11.13
N PHE A 221 5.60 6.92 11.70
CA PHE A 221 6.83 6.82 12.52
C PHE A 221 8.14 7.01 11.74
N LYS A 222 8.09 6.93 10.40
CA LYS A 222 9.24 7.24 9.53
C LYS A 222 9.17 8.63 8.91
N ASN A 223 8.20 9.48 9.30
CA ASN A 223 7.93 10.78 8.67
C ASN A 223 7.72 10.68 7.15
N LEU A 224 7.14 9.56 6.71
CA LEU A 224 6.84 9.27 5.31
C LEU A 224 5.34 9.35 4.97
N LEU A 225 4.51 9.88 5.88
CA LEU A 225 3.06 9.99 5.69
C LEU A 225 2.72 11.19 4.78
N PRO A 226 2.14 10.98 3.58
CA PRO A 226 1.75 12.08 2.70
C PRO A 226 0.61 12.91 3.29
N ARG A 227 0.63 14.23 3.04
CA ARG A 227 -0.39 15.18 3.49
C ARG A 227 -1.77 14.95 2.85
N ILE A 228 -1.80 14.41 1.63
CA ILE A 228 -3.03 14.10 0.90
C ILE A 228 -3.38 12.63 1.13
N ILE A 229 -4.53 12.41 1.77
CA ILE A 229 -5.05 11.07 2.04
C ILE A 229 -6.39 10.92 1.33
N ALA A 230 -6.52 9.87 0.53
CA ALA A 230 -7.76 9.51 -0.15
C ALA A 230 -8.19 8.12 0.27
N GLY A 231 -9.47 7.94 0.55
CA GLY A 231 -9.98 6.66 1.01
C GLY A 231 -11.33 6.29 0.40
N SER A 232 -11.58 4.98 0.30
CA SER A 232 -12.85 4.39 -0.10
C SER A 232 -13.33 3.40 0.97
N ALA A 233 -14.60 3.46 1.34
CA ALA A 233 -15.22 2.70 2.43
C ALA A 233 -14.41 2.79 3.75
N ILE A 234 -13.82 1.70 4.23
CA ILE A 234 -13.04 1.70 5.49
C ILE A 234 -11.70 2.42 5.32
N GLY A 235 -11.14 2.45 4.12
CA GLY A 235 -10.01 3.33 3.84
C GLY A 235 -10.36 4.80 4.11
N ALA A 236 -11.60 5.22 3.80
CA ALA A 236 -12.07 6.58 4.11
C ALA A 236 -12.21 6.80 5.62
N LEU A 237 -12.74 5.81 6.35
CA LEU A 237 -12.85 5.83 7.80
C LEU A 237 -11.47 6.00 8.47
N VAL A 238 -10.49 5.19 8.06
CA VAL A 238 -9.11 5.25 8.57
C VAL A 238 -8.44 6.58 8.21
N GLY A 239 -8.60 7.04 6.97
CA GLY A 239 -8.09 8.35 6.55
C GLY A 239 -8.71 9.50 7.34
N ALA A 240 -10.03 9.46 7.58
CA ALA A 240 -10.75 10.45 8.35
C ALA A 240 -10.26 10.53 9.79
N LEU A 241 -10.04 9.39 10.44
CA LEU A 241 -9.47 9.34 11.79
C LEU A 241 -8.14 10.12 11.85
N ILE A 242 -7.24 9.89 10.90
CA ILE A 242 -5.89 10.48 10.89
C ILE A 242 -5.88 11.95 10.43
N CYS A 243 -6.90 12.39 9.69
CA CYS A 243 -7.06 13.79 9.27
C CYS A 243 -7.86 14.65 10.27
N CYS A 244 -8.56 14.05 11.24
CA CYS A 244 -9.34 14.80 12.24
C CYS A 244 -8.63 14.92 13.61
N LEU A 245 -7.69 14.03 13.89
CA LEU A 245 -6.93 13.99 15.13
C LEU A 245 -5.68 14.89 15.08
N ASP A 246 -5.30 15.41 16.24
CA ASP A 246 -4.04 16.14 16.42
C ASP A 246 -2.84 15.17 16.43
N ASP A 247 -1.61 15.66 16.18
CA ASP A 247 -0.41 14.81 16.08
C ASP A 247 -0.15 13.98 17.36
N THR A 248 -0.41 14.54 18.54
CA THR A 248 -0.30 13.81 19.82
C THR A 248 -1.36 12.74 19.98
N GLU A 249 -2.58 13.02 19.53
CA GLU A 249 -3.69 12.06 19.57
C GLU A 249 -3.48 10.92 18.57
N ILE A 250 -2.85 11.20 17.43
CA ILE A 250 -2.53 10.19 16.41
C ILE A 250 -1.60 9.13 16.99
N GLU A 251 -0.52 9.52 17.66
CA GLU A 251 0.41 8.59 18.28
C GLU A 251 -0.28 7.67 19.30
N ASP A 252 -1.13 8.23 20.15
CA ASP A 252 -1.87 7.44 21.14
C ASP A 252 -2.87 6.49 20.46
N ASN A 253 -3.58 6.95 19.43
CA ASN A 253 -4.50 6.10 18.67
C ASN A 253 -3.78 4.97 17.92
N LEU A 254 -2.61 5.23 17.35
CA LEU A 254 -1.83 4.23 16.61
C LEU A 254 -1.19 3.19 17.54
N ASN A 255 -0.82 3.56 18.76
CA ASN A 255 -0.18 2.66 19.73
C ASN A 255 -1.16 1.94 20.66
N ASN A 256 -2.20 2.63 21.13
CA ASN A 256 -3.10 2.16 22.18
C ASN A 256 -4.55 1.92 21.71
N LEU A 257 -4.80 1.76 20.40
CA LEU A 257 -6.15 1.61 19.84
C LEU A 257 -7.04 0.64 20.63
N VAL A 258 -6.52 -0.53 21.00
CA VAL A 258 -7.28 -1.56 21.73
C VAL A 258 -7.83 -1.07 23.07
N LYS A 259 -7.08 -0.20 23.77
CA LYS A 259 -7.51 0.38 25.06
C LYS A 259 -8.55 1.49 24.88
N LEU A 260 -8.55 2.14 23.72
CA LEU A 260 -9.44 3.26 23.40
C LEU A 260 -10.79 2.81 22.84
N LEU A 261 -10.86 1.57 22.34
CA LEU A 261 -12.10 1.00 21.84
C LEU A 261 -13.11 0.78 22.97
N PRO A 262 -14.39 1.11 22.76
CA PRO A 262 -15.42 0.88 23.76
C PRO A 262 -15.56 -0.62 24.05
N GLU A 263 -15.66 -0.98 25.33
CA GLU A 263 -15.98 -2.34 25.77
C GLU A 263 -17.48 -2.63 25.55
N ASP A 264 -17.88 -2.85 24.29
CA ASP A 264 -19.21 -3.36 23.99
C ASP A 264 -19.25 -4.86 24.33
N LYS A 265 -19.91 -5.22 25.44
CA LYS A 265 -20.31 -6.61 25.73
C LYS A 265 -21.39 -7.03 24.74
N VAL A 266 -20.99 -7.64 23.62
CA VAL A 266 -21.95 -8.22 22.67
C VAL A 266 -22.33 -9.62 23.14
N ASP A 267 -23.62 -9.86 23.33
CA ASP A 267 -24.18 -11.13 23.79
C ASP A 267 -23.79 -12.29 22.84
N GLY A 268 -23.16 -13.31 23.44
CA GLY A 268 -22.45 -14.38 22.73
C GLY A 268 -23.34 -15.44 22.11
N ASN A 269 -23.77 -15.24 20.85
CA ASN A 269 -24.27 -16.32 20.00
C ASN A 269 -23.45 -16.45 18.69
N SER A 270 -22.46 -17.33 18.70
CA SER A 270 -21.47 -17.54 17.63
C SER A 270 -22.07 -17.90 16.25
N HIS A 271 -23.23 -18.57 16.21
CA HIS A 271 -23.87 -18.99 14.96
C HIS A 271 -24.57 -17.85 14.18
N HIS A 272 -24.97 -16.76 14.86
CA HIS A 272 -25.59 -15.61 14.20
C HIS A 272 -24.57 -14.67 13.56
N VAL A 273 -23.30 -14.76 13.95
CA VAL A 273 -22.24 -13.83 13.49
C VAL A 273 -21.66 -14.22 12.15
N ILE A 274 -21.50 -15.52 11.86
CA ILE A 274 -21.10 -15.95 10.50
C ILE A 274 -22.16 -15.49 9.49
N GLY A 275 -23.44 -15.62 9.84
CA GLY A 275 -24.54 -15.09 9.05
C GLY A 275 -24.50 -13.57 8.91
N SER A 276 -24.19 -12.82 9.97
CA SER A 276 -24.12 -11.34 9.91
C SER A 276 -22.87 -10.82 9.20
N VAL A 277 -21.70 -11.46 9.32
CA VAL A 277 -20.48 -11.10 8.57
C VAL A 277 -20.65 -11.44 7.10
N ILE A 278 -21.30 -12.57 6.75
CA ILE A 278 -21.59 -12.92 5.36
C ILE A 278 -22.67 -12.03 4.76
N LYS A 279 -23.68 -11.63 5.55
CA LYS A 279 -24.80 -10.79 5.09
C LYS A 279 -24.47 -9.29 5.06
N ARG A 280 -23.67 -8.79 6.01
CA ARG A 280 -23.26 -7.38 6.13
C ARG A 280 -21.88 -7.10 5.52
N GLY A 281 -20.96 -8.07 5.50
CA GLY A 281 -19.61 -7.94 4.92
C GLY A 281 -18.52 -7.40 5.86
N TYR A 282 -18.84 -7.18 7.15
CA TYR A 282 -17.94 -6.56 8.14
C TYR A 282 -17.77 -7.46 9.36
N SER A 283 -16.54 -7.57 9.88
CA SER A 283 -16.26 -8.25 11.14
C SER A 283 -16.73 -7.42 12.34
N GLN A 284 -16.92 -8.07 13.48
CA GLN A 284 -17.30 -7.37 14.72
C GLN A 284 -16.26 -6.34 15.15
N ASP A 285 -14.96 -6.70 15.08
CA ASP A 285 -13.84 -5.79 15.33
C ASP A 285 -13.96 -4.51 14.50
N MET A 286 -14.42 -4.63 13.24
CA MET A 286 -14.58 -3.50 12.35
C MET A 286 -15.79 -2.64 12.69
N LEU A 287 -16.90 -3.23 13.13
CA LEU A 287 -18.06 -2.46 13.59
C LEU A 287 -17.73 -1.66 14.86
N LEU A 288 -16.97 -2.24 15.79
CA LEU A 288 -16.46 -1.52 16.96
C LEU A 288 -15.57 -0.35 16.55
N PHE A 289 -14.66 -0.58 15.60
CA PHE A 289 -13.80 0.45 15.06
C PHE A 289 -14.59 1.57 14.35
N ILE A 290 -15.61 1.25 13.56
CA ILE A 290 -16.50 2.24 12.92
C ILE A 290 -17.16 3.14 13.97
N LYS A 291 -17.79 2.54 14.99
CA LYS A 291 -18.42 3.31 16.08
C LYS A 291 -17.42 4.21 16.80
N TYR A 292 -16.22 3.70 17.07
CA TYR A 292 -15.16 4.47 17.71
C TYR A 292 -14.76 5.68 16.87
N VAL A 293 -14.50 5.49 15.58
CA VAL A 293 -14.13 6.61 14.69
C VAL A 293 -15.25 7.61 14.55
N GLU A 294 -16.51 7.17 14.43
CA GLU A 294 -17.66 8.08 14.40
C GLU A 294 -17.77 8.92 15.67
N SER A 295 -17.47 8.34 16.84
CA SER A 295 -17.46 9.08 18.11
C SER A 295 -16.33 10.10 18.20
N LYS A 296 -15.17 9.83 17.58
CA LYS A 296 -14.00 10.71 17.58
C LYS A 296 -14.08 11.82 16.54
N VAL A 297 -14.58 11.52 15.35
CA VAL A 297 -14.79 12.52 14.27
C VAL A 297 -15.92 13.47 14.64
N GLY A 298 -16.97 12.97 15.31
CA GLY A 298 -18.14 13.78 15.68
C GLY A 298 -18.79 14.43 14.45
N ASP A 299 -19.09 15.72 14.56
CA ASP A 299 -19.78 16.51 13.53
C ASP A 299 -18.84 17.44 12.74
N LEU A 300 -17.55 17.09 12.67
CA LEU A 300 -16.56 17.85 11.91
C LEU A 300 -16.88 17.87 10.41
N THR A 301 -16.65 19.04 9.80
CA THR A 301 -16.69 19.21 8.35
C THR A 301 -15.31 19.05 7.71
N PHE A 302 -15.25 18.89 6.38
CA PHE A 302 -13.97 18.79 5.67
C PHE A 302 -13.10 20.04 5.83
N GLU A 303 -13.71 21.23 5.85
CA GLU A 303 -12.99 22.49 6.08
C GLU A 303 -12.44 22.57 7.51
N GLU A 304 -13.25 22.25 8.51
CA GLU A 304 -12.84 22.25 9.92
C GLU A 304 -11.68 21.29 10.17
N ALA A 305 -11.73 20.09 9.60
CA ALA A 305 -10.64 19.12 9.71
C ALA A 305 -9.36 19.60 9.02
N TYR A 306 -9.46 20.21 7.83
CA TYR A 306 -8.30 20.75 7.12
C TYR A 306 -7.66 21.92 7.87
N LEU A 307 -8.45 22.85 8.41
CA LEU A 307 -7.94 23.97 9.21
C LEU A 307 -7.28 23.49 10.51
N LYS A 308 -7.77 22.40 11.09
CA LYS A 308 -7.22 21.81 12.31
C LYS A 308 -5.87 21.14 12.06
N THR A 309 -5.78 20.24 11.08
CA THR A 309 -4.61 19.34 10.93
C THR A 309 -3.71 19.68 9.75
N ASN A 310 -4.11 20.62 8.89
CA ASN A 310 -3.53 20.88 7.57
C ASN A 310 -3.52 19.67 6.62
N ARG A 311 -4.09 18.51 6.96
CA ARG A 311 -4.11 17.33 6.10
C ARG A 311 -5.32 17.35 5.19
N ILE A 312 -5.13 16.91 3.95
CA ILE A 312 -6.17 16.95 2.93
C ILE A 312 -6.85 15.59 2.87
N LEU A 313 -8.05 15.52 3.44
CA LEU A 313 -8.92 14.34 3.39
C LEU A 313 -9.74 14.33 2.10
N ASN A 314 -9.68 13.22 1.37
CA ASN A 314 -10.53 12.93 0.22
C ASN A 314 -11.31 11.64 0.46
N ILE A 315 -12.64 11.70 0.33
CA ILE A 315 -13.51 10.53 0.47
C ILE A 315 -14.14 10.22 -0.88
N LEU A 316 -13.96 8.98 -1.32
CA LEU A 316 -14.60 8.48 -2.53
C LEU A 316 -16.01 7.99 -2.20
N ILE A 317 -16.99 8.45 -2.97
CA ILE A 317 -18.38 7.98 -2.92
C ILE A 317 -18.84 7.58 -4.32
N HIS A 318 -19.80 6.65 -4.38
CA HIS A 318 -20.39 6.19 -5.64
C HIS A 318 -21.90 6.47 -5.67
N PRO A 319 -22.29 7.73 -5.93
CA PRO A 319 -23.69 8.10 -6.06
C PRO A 319 -24.28 7.51 -7.35
N THR A 320 -25.56 7.14 -7.31
CA THR A 320 -26.32 6.73 -8.51
C THR A 320 -26.55 7.90 -9.46
N GLU A 321 -26.63 9.12 -8.92
CA GLU A 321 -26.82 10.35 -9.70
C GLU A 321 -25.50 11.03 -10.05
N SER A 322 -25.35 11.47 -11.31
CA SER A 322 -24.15 12.14 -11.80
C SER A 322 -23.97 13.58 -11.32
N CYS A 323 -24.98 14.16 -10.66
CA CYS A 323 -24.92 15.53 -10.13
C CYS A 323 -24.03 15.62 -8.88
N VAL A 324 -23.91 14.50 -8.14
CA VAL A 324 -23.07 14.43 -6.95
C VAL A 324 -21.66 14.02 -7.37
N PRO A 325 -20.62 14.80 -7.00
CA PRO A 325 -19.25 14.42 -7.30
C PRO A 325 -18.86 13.13 -6.57
N SER A 326 -18.11 12.27 -7.25
CA SER A 326 -17.64 11.00 -6.66
C SER A 326 -16.47 11.17 -5.68
N LEU A 327 -15.84 12.36 -5.65
CA LEU A 327 -14.73 12.69 -4.76
C LEU A 327 -15.11 13.89 -3.92
N LEU A 328 -15.20 13.70 -2.60
CA LEU A 328 -15.52 14.74 -1.62
C LEU A 328 -14.24 15.18 -0.92
N ASN A 329 -14.03 16.48 -0.81
CA ASN A 329 -12.91 17.09 -0.10
C ASN A 329 -13.25 18.51 0.38
N TYR A 330 -12.28 19.16 1.04
CA TYR A 330 -12.45 20.52 1.55
C TYR A 330 -12.62 21.60 0.45
N VAL A 331 -12.16 21.34 -0.78
CA VAL A 331 -12.27 22.29 -1.91
C VAL A 331 -13.64 22.19 -2.59
N SER A 332 -14.12 20.98 -2.84
CA SER A 332 -15.39 20.72 -3.52
C SER A 332 -16.59 20.82 -2.57
N THR A 333 -16.41 20.37 -1.33
CA THR A 333 -17.50 20.17 -0.37
C THR A 333 -17.05 20.52 1.06
N PRO A 334 -16.66 21.78 1.34
CA PRO A 334 -16.10 22.20 2.64
C PRO A 334 -17.05 21.93 3.81
N ASN A 335 -18.33 22.21 3.62
CA ASN A 335 -19.35 22.17 4.68
C ASN A 335 -19.97 20.79 4.93
N VAL A 336 -19.59 19.76 4.16
CA VAL A 336 -20.14 18.41 4.33
C VAL A 336 -19.54 17.76 5.57
N THR A 337 -20.36 17.09 6.37
CA THR A 337 -19.87 16.39 7.56
C THR A 337 -19.14 15.12 7.17
N ILE A 338 -17.96 14.91 7.73
CA ILE A 338 -17.09 13.78 7.41
C ILE A 338 -17.79 12.46 7.75
N LYS A 339 -18.51 12.42 8.88
CA LYS A 339 -19.32 11.27 9.30
C LYS A 339 -20.32 10.83 8.21
N SER A 340 -21.08 11.78 7.65
CA SER A 340 -22.06 11.44 6.59
C SER A 340 -21.39 10.96 5.30
N ALA A 341 -20.24 11.55 4.95
CA ALA A 341 -19.45 11.15 3.79
C ALA A 341 -18.90 9.71 3.94
N ILE A 342 -18.44 9.32 5.13
CA ILE A 342 -17.98 7.95 5.41
C ILE A 342 -19.12 6.95 5.25
N CYS A 343 -20.30 7.23 5.84
CA CYS A 343 -21.46 6.35 5.68
C CYS A 343 -21.84 6.20 4.21
N CYS A 344 -21.83 7.29 3.43
CA CYS A 344 -22.13 7.25 1.99
C CYS A 344 -21.06 6.46 1.20
N SER A 345 -19.79 6.50 1.63
CA SER A 345 -18.69 5.76 1.01
C SER A 345 -18.79 4.25 1.25
N ILE A 346 -19.29 3.84 2.42
CA ILE A 346 -19.55 2.43 2.76
C ILE A 346 -20.73 1.89 1.92
N GLY A 347 -21.75 2.71 1.72
CA GLY A 347 -22.93 2.45 0.89
C GLY A 347 -24.19 2.13 1.70
N ASN A 348 -25.35 2.31 1.07
CA ASN A 348 -26.65 2.03 1.66
C ASN A 348 -26.85 0.52 1.94
N GLY A 349 -27.57 0.19 3.02
CA GLY A 349 -27.92 -1.19 3.39
C GLY A 349 -26.82 -1.98 4.11
N VAL A 350 -25.69 -1.34 4.43
CA VAL A 350 -24.57 -1.97 5.14
C VAL A 350 -24.61 -1.65 6.65
N LEU A 351 -24.63 -0.36 6.99
CA LEU A 351 -24.75 0.13 8.36
C LEU A 351 -26.17 0.64 8.63
N ASP A 352 -26.63 1.56 7.77
CA ASP A 352 -27.98 2.12 7.78
C ASP A 352 -28.66 1.87 6.42
N GLU A 353 -29.99 1.70 6.44
CA GLU A 353 -30.79 1.46 5.23
C GLU A 353 -30.81 2.71 4.31
N ASP A 354 -30.99 3.90 4.88
CA ASP A 354 -31.09 5.17 4.14
C ASP A 354 -29.98 6.16 4.53
N VAL A 355 -28.87 6.12 3.80
CA VAL A 355 -27.75 7.04 4.00
C VAL A 355 -27.89 8.27 3.10
N GLN A 356 -27.74 9.46 3.67
CA GLN A 356 -27.73 10.72 2.94
C GLN A 356 -26.59 11.62 3.42
N LEU A 357 -26.00 12.39 2.49
CA LEU A 357 -25.01 13.41 2.82
C LEU A 357 -25.62 14.50 3.69
N LYS A 358 -24.88 14.94 4.70
CA LYS A 358 -25.28 16.03 5.60
C LYS A 358 -24.26 17.15 5.51
N TYR A 359 -24.73 18.38 5.62
CA TYR A 359 -23.87 19.56 5.65
C TYR A 359 -24.20 20.43 6.87
N LYS A 360 -23.18 21.15 7.33
CA LYS A 360 -23.31 22.12 8.40
C LYS A 360 -23.67 23.47 7.80
N SER A 361 -24.82 24.01 8.20
CA SER A 361 -25.26 25.35 7.81
C SER A 361 -24.45 26.42 8.54
N ALA A 362 -24.49 27.67 8.07
CA ALA A 362 -23.84 28.80 8.75
C ALA A 362 -24.27 28.99 10.23
N ASN A 363 -25.45 28.48 10.61
CA ASN A 363 -25.96 28.50 11.98
C ASN A 363 -25.49 27.30 12.83
N ASN A 364 -24.50 26.53 12.37
CA ASN A 364 -24.04 25.26 12.96
C ASN A 364 -25.09 24.14 13.07
N GLU A 365 -26.21 24.27 12.34
CA GLU A 365 -27.21 23.22 12.23
C GLU A 365 -26.82 22.20 11.15
N ILE A 366 -26.96 20.91 11.46
CA ILE A 366 -26.72 19.83 10.51
C ILE A 366 -27.99 19.59 9.70
N LYS A 367 -27.92 19.81 8.39
CA LYS A 367 -29.04 19.62 7.46
C LYS A 367 -28.69 18.54 6.44
N THR A 368 -29.70 17.79 6.04
CA THR A 368 -29.53 16.77 5.01
C THR A 368 -29.48 17.42 3.63
N LEU A 369 -28.44 17.09 2.88
CA LEU A 369 -28.17 17.64 1.57
C LEU A 369 -29.13 16.97 0.57
N THR A 370 -30.26 17.62 0.33
CA THR A 370 -31.27 17.14 -0.61
C THR A 370 -30.94 17.72 -1.99
N ILE A 371 -30.06 17.07 -2.76
CA ILE A 371 -29.63 17.57 -4.09
C ILE A 371 -30.84 17.72 -5.04
N LEU A 372 -31.85 16.85 -4.96
CA LEU A 372 -33.07 16.87 -5.78
C LEU A 372 -34.25 16.24 -5.03
N LYS A 373 -35.50 16.44 -5.51
CA LYS A 373 -36.71 15.69 -5.10
C LYS A 373 -36.65 14.18 -5.43
N ARG A 374 -35.47 13.64 -5.73
CA ARG A 374 -35.21 12.25 -6.13
C ARG A 374 -34.30 11.61 -5.10
N HIS A 375 -34.58 10.35 -4.77
CA HIS A 375 -33.75 9.56 -3.87
C HIS A 375 -32.43 9.20 -4.57
N CYS A 376 -31.33 9.76 -4.09
CA CYS A 376 -29.99 9.38 -4.52
C CYS A 376 -29.50 8.23 -3.62
N GLU A 377 -29.32 7.05 -4.21
CA GLU A 377 -28.72 5.90 -3.53
C GLU A 377 -27.20 5.92 -3.70
N TYR A 378 -26.47 5.65 -2.61
CA TYR A 378 -25.01 5.52 -2.61
C TYR A 378 -24.64 4.03 -2.65
N LEU A 379 -23.98 3.64 -3.74
CA LEU A 379 -23.57 2.27 -3.96
C LEU A 379 -22.27 2.00 -3.20
N SER A 380 -22.17 0.82 -2.58
CA SER A 380 -20.90 0.34 -2.06
C SER A 380 -19.90 0.13 -3.23
N PRO A 381 -18.58 0.34 -3.04
CA PRO A 381 -17.57 0.23 -4.10
C PRO A 381 -17.64 -1.08 -4.92
N HIS A 382 -18.13 -2.17 -4.31
CA HIS A 382 -18.30 -3.48 -4.94
C HIS A 382 -19.46 -3.59 -5.94
N TYR A 383 -20.45 -2.69 -5.88
CA TYR A 383 -21.64 -2.73 -6.76
C TYR A 383 -21.46 -1.90 -8.03
N THR A 384 -20.45 -1.01 -8.04
CA THR A 384 -20.18 -0.01 -9.09
C THR A 384 -19.83 -0.62 -10.44
N SER A 385 -19.06 -1.72 -10.47
CA SER A 385 -18.67 -2.37 -11.73
C SER A 385 -19.79 -3.21 -12.36
N SER A 386 -20.77 -3.65 -11.56
CA SER A 386 -21.90 -4.45 -12.07
C SER A 386 -22.96 -3.58 -12.74
N ILE A 387 -23.10 -2.34 -12.27
CA ILE A 387 -24.00 -1.35 -12.86
C ILE A 387 -23.19 -0.62 -13.92
N ASN A 388 -23.07 -1.26 -15.08
CA ASN A 388 -22.83 -0.56 -16.34
C ASN A 388 -24.01 0.41 -16.56
N THR A 389 -24.03 1.55 -15.87
CA THR A 389 -24.86 2.70 -16.26
C THR A 389 -24.36 3.13 -17.63
N LYS A 390 -25.13 2.72 -18.64
CA LYS A 390 -24.91 2.78 -20.09
C LYS A 390 -24.70 4.19 -20.68
N SER A 391 -24.27 5.21 -19.92
CA SER A 391 -24.28 6.58 -20.43
C SER A 391 -22.93 7.27 -20.47
N PHE A 392 -22.04 7.10 -19.48
CA PHE A 392 -20.76 7.82 -19.49
C PHE A 392 -19.68 7.01 -18.81
N LYS A 393 -18.48 6.93 -19.40
CA LYS A 393 -17.29 6.44 -18.70
C LYS A 393 -17.04 7.41 -17.54
N PRO A 394 -17.23 7.05 -16.26
CA PRO A 394 -16.89 7.94 -15.17
C PRO A 394 -15.39 8.24 -15.27
N ILE A 395 -15.04 9.52 -15.32
CA ILE A 395 -13.65 9.97 -15.13
C ILE A 395 -13.17 9.35 -13.83
N SER A 396 -11.98 8.74 -13.83
CA SER A 396 -11.46 8.10 -12.61
C SER A 396 -11.46 9.14 -11.48
N PRO A 397 -12.00 8.84 -10.29
CA PRO A 397 -11.99 9.78 -9.16
C PRO A 397 -10.57 10.24 -8.82
N TYR A 398 -9.57 9.42 -9.13
CA TYR A 398 -8.16 9.75 -8.98
C TYR A 398 -7.65 10.77 -10.01
N THR A 399 -8.21 10.81 -11.23
CA THR A 399 -7.91 11.89 -12.18
C THR A 399 -8.37 13.23 -11.62
N ARG A 400 -9.55 13.28 -10.98
CA ARG A 400 -10.00 14.50 -10.30
C ARG A 400 -9.08 14.91 -9.17
N LEU A 401 -8.53 13.94 -8.43
CA LEU A 401 -7.54 14.18 -7.39
C LEU A 401 -6.24 14.79 -7.99
N THR A 402 -5.77 14.29 -9.14
CA THR A 402 -4.63 14.89 -9.85
C THR A 402 -4.89 16.33 -10.30
N GLU A 403 -6.09 16.63 -10.79
CA GLU A 403 -6.48 17.97 -11.24
C GLU A 403 -6.55 18.98 -10.08
N LEU A 404 -7.10 18.57 -8.93
CA LEU A 404 -7.31 19.48 -7.80
C LEU A 404 -6.02 19.77 -7.02
N PHE A 405 -5.13 18.80 -6.91
CA PHE A 405 -3.98 18.89 -5.99
C PHE A 405 -2.61 18.67 -6.65
N ASN A 406 -2.53 18.62 -7.99
CA ASN A 406 -1.30 18.35 -8.73
C ASN A 406 -0.59 17.06 -8.26
N VAL A 407 -1.39 16.03 -7.95
CA VAL A 407 -0.86 14.74 -7.52
C VAL A 407 -0.36 13.97 -8.72
N ASN A 408 0.90 13.54 -8.65
CA ASN A 408 1.53 12.75 -9.71
C ASN A 408 2.07 11.41 -9.22
N HIS A 409 2.15 11.21 -7.90
CA HIS A 409 2.63 9.99 -7.27
C HIS A 409 1.58 9.40 -6.33
N PHE A 410 1.33 8.10 -6.45
CA PHE A 410 0.32 7.40 -5.67
C PHE A 410 0.96 6.28 -4.84
N VAL A 411 0.72 6.32 -3.54
CA VAL A 411 1.01 5.20 -2.64
C VAL A 411 -0.33 4.54 -2.33
N VAL A 412 -0.57 3.35 -2.86
CA VAL A 412 -1.86 2.66 -2.76
C VAL A 412 -1.74 1.54 -1.73
N SER A 413 -2.42 1.70 -0.60
CA SER A 413 -2.63 0.64 0.37
C SER A 413 -3.84 -0.19 -0.06
N LEU A 414 -3.61 -1.45 -0.42
CA LEU A 414 -4.65 -2.40 -0.81
C LEU A 414 -4.89 -3.38 0.32
N ALA A 415 -5.98 -3.23 1.09
CA ALA A 415 -6.35 -4.18 2.15
C ALA A 415 -7.04 -5.43 1.56
N ARG A 416 -6.38 -6.09 0.61
CA ARG A 416 -6.84 -7.27 -0.14
C ARG A 416 -5.75 -8.33 -0.17
N PRO A 417 -5.46 -9.01 0.95
CA PRO A 417 -4.32 -9.93 1.03
C PRO A 417 -4.43 -11.13 0.09
N TYR A 418 -5.64 -11.52 -0.32
CA TYR A 418 -5.86 -12.55 -1.33
C TYR A 418 -5.32 -12.17 -2.72
N LEU A 419 -5.10 -10.88 -2.99
CA LEU A 419 -4.44 -10.39 -4.20
C LEU A 419 -2.92 -10.29 -4.06
N ALA A 420 -2.35 -10.49 -2.86
CA ALA A 420 -0.91 -10.49 -2.64
C ALA A 420 -0.12 -11.41 -3.60
N PRO A 421 -0.57 -12.65 -3.93
CA PRO A 421 0.12 -13.48 -4.92
C PRO A 421 -0.10 -13.01 -6.38
N LEU A 422 -1.13 -12.19 -6.63
CA LEU A 422 -1.55 -11.74 -7.96
C LEU A 422 -0.90 -10.40 -8.35
N ILE A 423 -0.79 -9.48 -7.40
CA ILE A 423 -0.23 -8.13 -7.54
C ILE A 423 1.25 -8.11 -7.13
N GLY A 424 1.67 -8.99 -6.21
CA GLY A 424 2.97 -8.93 -5.54
C GLY A 424 4.19 -9.43 -6.31
N ASN A 425 4.21 -9.35 -7.65
CA ASN A 425 5.37 -9.79 -8.44
C ASN A 425 6.33 -8.67 -8.89
N ASP A 426 5.96 -7.39 -8.74
CA ASP A 426 6.80 -6.28 -9.24
C ASP A 426 7.73 -5.65 -8.20
N LEU A 427 7.54 -5.92 -6.90
CA LEU A 427 8.26 -5.24 -5.81
C LEU A 427 8.91 -6.15 -4.76
N LYS A 428 8.87 -7.47 -4.95
CA LYS A 428 9.40 -8.42 -3.96
C LYS A 428 10.73 -9.01 -4.41
N HIS A 429 11.61 -9.20 -3.43
CA HIS A 429 12.90 -9.91 -3.54
C HIS A 429 12.66 -11.37 -3.94
N SER A 430 12.38 -11.60 -5.23
CA SER A 430 12.44 -12.93 -5.79
C SER A 430 13.92 -13.26 -5.93
N PRO A 431 14.47 -14.21 -5.15
CA PRO A 431 15.71 -14.83 -5.59
C PRO A 431 15.41 -15.40 -6.97
N THR A 432 16.44 -15.46 -7.82
CA THR A 432 16.54 -16.06 -9.16
C THR A 432 15.95 -17.49 -9.28
N SER A 433 14.69 -17.68 -8.88
CA SER A 433 13.89 -18.87 -9.07
C SER A 433 13.38 -18.82 -10.50
N TRP A 434 13.45 -19.97 -11.17
CA TRP A 434 13.38 -20.11 -12.62
C TRP A 434 12.26 -19.27 -13.24
N GLN A 435 12.57 -18.50 -14.29
CA GLN A 435 11.61 -17.65 -15.02
C GLN A 435 10.28 -18.38 -15.31
N LEU A 436 10.36 -19.69 -15.58
CA LEU A 436 9.22 -20.59 -15.75
C LEU A 436 8.22 -20.59 -14.57
N THR A 437 8.68 -20.57 -13.31
CA THR A 437 7.75 -20.58 -12.16
C THR A 437 6.96 -19.27 -12.06
N ASN A 438 7.58 -18.15 -12.44
CA ASN A 438 6.90 -16.85 -12.47
C ASN A 438 5.91 -16.79 -13.63
N HIS A 439 6.25 -17.34 -14.80
CA HIS A 439 5.31 -17.47 -15.91
C HIS A 439 4.10 -18.35 -15.55
N ILE A 440 4.32 -19.49 -14.91
CA ILE A 440 3.22 -20.37 -14.48
C ILE A 440 2.32 -19.67 -13.45
N LYS A 441 2.91 -19.00 -12.45
CA LYS A 441 2.15 -18.19 -11.47
C LYS A 441 1.32 -17.11 -12.16
N ASN A 442 1.91 -16.39 -13.12
CA ASN A 442 1.21 -15.36 -13.87
C ASN A 442 0.08 -15.93 -14.72
N LEU A 443 0.27 -17.08 -15.38
CA LEU A 443 -0.78 -17.75 -16.14
C LEU A 443 -1.94 -18.21 -15.24
N VAL A 444 -1.64 -18.85 -14.10
CA VAL A 444 -2.66 -19.26 -13.12
C VAL A 444 -3.41 -18.04 -12.58
N SER A 445 -2.69 -16.96 -12.28
CA SER A 445 -3.24 -15.68 -11.84
C SER A 445 -4.22 -15.07 -12.87
N LEU A 446 -3.81 -15.03 -14.14
CA LEU A 446 -4.64 -14.52 -15.24
C LEU A 446 -5.88 -15.38 -15.46
N GLU A 447 -5.75 -16.70 -15.43
CA GLU A 447 -6.86 -17.65 -15.59
C GLU A 447 -7.86 -17.54 -14.43
N LEU A 448 -7.38 -17.41 -13.19
CA LEU A 448 -8.23 -17.18 -12.02
C LEU A 448 -9.00 -15.88 -12.14
N ARG A 449 -8.33 -14.78 -12.50
CA ARG A 449 -8.99 -13.48 -12.74
C ARG A 449 -10.05 -13.61 -13.84
N HIS A 450 -9.69 -14.23 -14.96
CA HIS A 450 -10.62 -14.41 -16.08
C HIS A 450 -11.86 -15.22 -15.68
N ARG A 451 -11.69 -16.31 -14.91
CA ARG A 451 -12.81 -17.12 -14.43
C ARG A 451 -13.72 -16.37 -13.46
N VAL A 452 -13.14 -15.56 -12.58
CA VAL A 452 -13.90 -14.71 -11.65
C VAL A 452 -14.71 -13.67 -12.41
N GLU A 453 -14.10 -12.96 -13.37
CA GLU A 453 -14.81 -12.00 -14.23
C GLU A 453 -15.91 -12.67 -15.07
N ALA A 454 -15.66 -13.88 -15.57
CA ALA A 454 -16.66 -14.65 -16.31
C ALA A 454 -17.84 -15.03 -15.41
N LEU A 455 -17.58 -15.55 -14.20
CA LEU A 455 -18.64 -15.89 -13.24
C LEU A 455 -19.48 -14.68 -12.84
N GLU A 456 -18.86 -13.49 -12.75
CA GLU A 456 -19.58 -12.24 -12.49
C GLU A 456 -20.52 -11.90 -13.64
N LYS A 457 -20.03 -11.94 -14.89
CA LYS A 457 -20.85 -11.68 -16.09
C LYS A 457 -22.01 -12.65 -16.23
N PHE A 458 -21.84 -13.91 -15.81
CA PHE A 458 -22.90 -14.91 -15.81
C PHE A 458 -23.83 -14.83 -14.59
N GLY A 459 -23.57 -13.92 -13.63
CA GLY A 459 -24.39 -13.77 -12.42
C GLY A 459 -24.34 -14.97 -11.46
N LEU A 460 -23.41 -15.91 -11.68
CA LEU A 460 -23.25 -17.14 -10.88
C LEU A 460 -22.37 -16.93 -9.64
N LEU A 461 -21.87 -15.72 -9.49
CA LEU A 461 -20.91 -15.37 -8.45
C LEU A 461 -21.67 -15.16 -7.13
N LEU A 462 -21.44 -16.03 -6.15
CA LEU A 462 -21.98 -15.90 -4.78
C LEU A 462 -21.74 -14.48 -4.26
N GLY A 463 -22.72 -13.85 -3.61
CA GLY A 463 -22.64 -12.45 -3.16
C GLY A 463 -21.36 -12.13 -2.36
N PHE A 464 -20.91 -13.07 -1.52
CA PHE A 464 -19.64 -12.97 -0.79
C PHE A 464 -18.40 -12.95 -1.71
N LEU A 465 -18.37 -13.77 -2.77
CA LEU A 465 -17.25 -13.77 -3.71
C LEU A 465 -17.25 -12.51 -4.58
N ARG A 466 -18.41 -11.88 -4.83
CA ARG A 466 -18.53 -10.65 -5.63
C ARG A 466 -17.87 -9.49 -4.91
N TRP A 467 -18.09 -9.45 -3.61
CA TRP A 467 -17.42 -8.54 -2.70
C TRP A 467 -15.88 -8.75 -2.64
N LEU A 468 -15.37 -9.96 -2.88
CA LEU A 468 -13.93 -10.22 -3.04
C LEU A 468 -13.38 -9.94 -4.46
N ALA A 469 -14.23 -10.04 -5.49
CA ALA A 469 -13.84 -10.04 -6.90
C ALA A 469 -13.82 -8.65 -7.55
N VAL A 470 -14.66 -7.73 -7.08
CA VAL A 470 -14.84 -6.44 -7.77
C VAL A 470 -13.67 -5.50 -7.47
N ASP A 471 -12.81 -5.36 -8.49
CA ASP A 471 -11.69 -4.44 -8.53
C ASP A 471 -12.19 -3.03 -8.91
N GLU A 472 -12.11 -2.09 -7.97
CA GLU A 472 -12.08 -0.68 -8.33
C GLU A 472 -10.73 -0.45 -9.02
N LYS A 473 -10.78 -0.11 -10.31
CA LYS A 473 -9.59 0.01 -11.15
C LYS A 473 -8.71 1.13 -10.60
N THR A 474 -7.54 0.77 -10.07
CA THR A 474 -6.51 1.75 -9.76
C THR A 474 -6.09 2.44 -11.06
N PRO A 475 -5.72 3.73 -11.01
CA PRO A 475 -5.12 4.40 -12.14
C PRO A 475 -3.74 3.78 -12.37
N ARG A 476 -3.66 2.79 -13.26
CA ARG A 476 -2.41 2.10 -13.59
C ARG A 476 -1.49 3.04 -14.37
N PHE A 477 -0.78 3.90 -13.65
CA PHE A 477 0.39 4.59 -14.15
C PHE A 477 1.60 3.75 -13.74
N GLU A 478 2.11 2.91 -14.66
CA GLU A 478 3.10 1.85 -14.37
C GLU A 478 4.33 2.31 -13.57
N ASN A 479 4.72 3.58 -13.70
CA ASN A 479 5.90 4.16 -13.06
C ASN A 479 5.62 4.99 -11.80
N SER A 480 4.41 5.54 -11.62
CA SER A 480 4.10 6.48 -10.53
C SER A 480 3.24 5.89 -9.41
N GLU A 481 2.91 4.60 -9.45
CA GLU A 481 2.17 3.92 -8.38
C GLU A 481 3.09 2.98 -7.57
N ILE A 482 3.00 3.04 -6.24
CA ILE A 482 3.51 2.01 -5.31
C ILE A 482 2.31 1.31 -4.69
N THR A 483 2.21 0.00 -4.86
CA THR A 483 1.15 -0.80 -4.26
C THR A 483 1.69 -1.54 -3.04
N ILE A 484 1.07 -1.26 -1.89
CA ILE A 484 1.32 -1.92 -0.62
C ILE A 484 0.21 -2.94 -0.42
N VAL A 485 0.58 -4.22 -0.36
CA VAL A 485 -0.38 -5.32 -0.16
C VAL A 485 0.03 -6.13 1.07
N PRO A 486 -0.86 -6.29 2.07
CA PRO A 486 -0.57 -7.08 3.26
C PRO A 486 -0.32 -8.54 2.89
N GLU A 487 0.73 -9.12 3.48
CA GLU A 487 1.07 -10.52 3.33
C GLU A 487 0.50 -11.34 4.49
N LEU A 488 -0.29 -12.35 4.17
CA LEU A 488 -0.74 -13.33 5.16
C LEU A 488 0.26 -14.46 5.25
N ARG A 489 0.64 -14.80 6.49
CA ARG A 489 1.56 -15.92 6.78
C ARG A 489 0.92 -17.25 6.40
N THR A 490 -0.37 -17.38 6.67
CA THR A 490 -1.19 -18.55 6.39
C THR A 490 -2.59 -18.09 6.04
N LEU A 491 -2.91 -17.99 4.75
CA LEU A 491 -4.22 -17.54 4.26
C LEU A 491 -5.38 -18.17 5.07
N ILE A 492 -5.41 -19.49 5.25
CA ILE A 492 -6.52 -20.16 5.92
C ILE A 492 -6.64 -19.80 7.42
N LYS A 493 -5.53 -19.77 8.16
CA LYS A 493 -5.52 -19.49 9.60
C LYS A 493 -5.71 -18.00 9.88
N ASP A 494 -5.22 -17.14 9.00
CA ASP A 494 -5.38 -15.70 9.14
C ASP A 494 -6.81 -15.28 8.79
N PHE A 495 -7.43 -15.93 7.80
CA PHE A 495 -8.85 -15.73 7.53
C PHE A 495 -9.75 -16.26 8.66
N SER A 496 -9.39 -17.38 9.33
CA SER A 496 -10.21 -17.89 10.43
C SER A 496 -10.28 -16.91 11.61
N ARG A 497 -9.19 -16.17 11.88
CA ARG A 497 -9.13 -15.14 12.94
C ARG A 497 -10.18 -14.04 12.78
N ILE A 498 -10.61 -13.75 11.56
CA ILE A 498 -11.64 -12.73 11.28
C ILE A 498 -13.01 -13.16 11.82
N PHE A 499 -13.23 -14.46 11.95
CA PHE A 499 -14.47 -15.05 12.45
C PHE A 499 -14.42 -15.36 13.95
N ASP A 500 -13.29 -15.10 14.62
CA ASP A 500 -13.11 -15.31 16.07
C ASP A 500 -13.63 -14.09 16.86
N ILE A 501 -14.86 -14.23 17.37
CA ILE A 501 -15.72 -13.17 17.93
C ILE A 501 -15.17 -12.53 19.22
N ASN A 502 -14.36 -13.26 19.99
CA ASN A 502 -14.00 -12.88 21.37
C ASN A 502 -12.52 -12.53 21.56
N GLU A 503 -11.77 -12.36 20.47
CA GLU A 503 -10.32 -12.06 20.54
C GLU A 503 -9.96 -10.71 19.90
N TYR A 504 -10.85 -9.70 19.91
CA TYR A 504 -10.57 -8.37 19.35
C TYR A 504 -9.27 -7.75 19.89
N GLN A 505 -8.97 -7.99 21.18
CA GLN A 505 -7.73 -7.54 21.83
C GLN A 505 -6.46 -8.15 21.20
N LYS A 506 -6.54 -9.32 20.58
CA LYS A 506 -5.43 -9.98 19.89
C LYS A 506 -5.48 -9.75 18.37
N ASN A 507 -6.68 -9.74 17.79
CA ASN A 507 -6.89 -9.61 16.36
C ASN A 507 -6.51 -8.22 15.84
N ILE A 508 -6.90 -7.16 16.55
CA ILE A 508 -6.65 -5.78 16.11
C ILE A 508 -5.14 -5.49 16.03
N PRO A 509 -4.32 -5.74 17.08
CA PRO A 509 -2.87 -5.57 16.99
C PRO A 509 -2.23 -6.43 15.89
N TYR A 510 -2.74 -7.64 15.69
CA TYR A 510 -2.25 -8.52 14.63
C TYR A 510 -2.44 -7.92 13.24
N TRP A 511 -3.64 -7.40 12.93
CA TRP A 511 -3.92 -6.78 11.63
C TRP A 511 -3.11 -5.51 11.40
N ILE A 512 -2.91 -4.70 12.45
CA ILE A 512 -2.04 -3.53 12.40
C ILE A 512 -0.60 -3.96 12.10
N GLN A 513 -0.08 -4.96 12.80
CA GLN A 513 1.27 -5.47 12.56
C GLN A 513 1.45 -6.04 11.14
N VAL A 514 0.44 -6.75 10.61
CA VAL A 514 0.47 -7.24 9.22
C VAL A 514 0.54 -6.08 8.22
N GLY A 515 -0.19 -4.99 8.49
CA GLY A 515 -0.11 -3.75 7.73
C GLY A 515 1.28 -3.12 7.77
N GLU A 516 1.85 -2.92 8.96
CA GLU A 516 3.18 -2.33 9.14
C GLU A 516 4.26 -3.10 8.36
N ARG A 517 4.26 -4.42 8.51
CA ARG A 517 5.23 -5.32 7.88
C ARG A 517 5.23 -5.29 6.36
N SER A 518 4.09 -4.96 5.76
CA SER A 518 3.97 -4.82 4.32
C SER A 518 4.66 -3.57 3.76
N VAL A 519 4.93 -2.57 4.62
CA VAL A 519 5.60 -1.31 4.25
C VAL A 519 7.12 -1.44 4.37
N TRP A 520 7.63 -2.21 5.33
CA TRP A 520 9.06 -2.31 5.63
C TRP A 520 9.99 -2.53 4.42
N PRO A 521 9.75 -3.50 3.52
CA PRO A 521 10.59 -3.68 2.33
C PRO A 521 10.49 -2.55 1.30
N LEU A 522 9.49 -1.67 1.42
CA LEU A 522 9.24 -0.57 0.50
C LEU A 522 9.82 0.76 1.01
N TYR A 523 10.35 0.82 2.23
CA TYR A 523 10.90 2.06 2.78
C TYR A 523 11.93 2.73 1.89
N PRO A 524 12.94 2.04 1.34
CA PRO A 524 13.94 2.71 0.51
C PRO A 524 13.33 3.30 -0.77
N LEU A 525 12.33 2.63 -1.34
CA LEU A 525 11.61 3.13 -2.52
C LEU A 525 10.72 4.34 -2.18
N LEU A 526 10.06 4.32 -1.03
CA LEU A 526 9.22 5.43 -0.57
C LEU A 526 10.08 6.64 -0.20
N GLU A 527 11.17 6.44 0.54
CA GLU A 527 12.12 7.48 0.91
C GLU A 527 12.71 8.14 -0.34
N THR A 528 13.19 7.34 -1.31
CA THR A 528 13.75 7.91 -2.54
C THR A 528 12.76 8.73 -3.37
N ARG A 529 11.46 8.40 -3.30
CA ARG A 529 10.41 9.13 -4.04
C ARG A 529 9.84 10.33 -3.29
N CYS A 530 9.82 10.28 -1.96
CA CYS A 530 9.15 11.28 -1.12
C CYS A 530 10.10 12.26 -0.45
N ALA A 531 11.35 11.88 -0.16
CA ALA A 531 12.26 12.71 0.65
C ALA A 531 12.48 14.12 0.09
N ILE A 532 12.70 14.23 -1.23
CA ILE A 532 12.88 15.53 -1.90
C ILE A 532 11.59 16.35 -1.86
N GLU A 533 10.43 15.71 -2.06
CA GLU A 533 9.12 16.38 -2.01
C GLU A 533 8.81 16.92 -0.61
N PHE A 534 8.97 16.10 0.42
CA PHE A 534 8.63 16.48 1.79
C PHE A 534 9.57 17.57 2.31
N ALA A 535 10.86 17.48 2.00
CA ALA A 535 11.79 18.57 2.30
C ALA A 535 11.37 19.89 1.63
N LEU A 536 10.96 19.85 0.35
CA LEU A 536 10.48 21.05 -0.35
C LEU A 536 9.19 21.61 0.26
N ASP A 537 8.26 20.77 0.68
CA ASP A 537 7.03 21.22 1.35
C ASP A 537 7.34 21.85 2.71
N ASP A 538 8.25 21.26 3.49
CA ASP A 538 8.70 21.80 4.77
C ASP A 538 9.34 23.19 4.61
N TYR A 539 10.29 23.34 3.70
CA TYR A 539 10.91 24.65 3.42
C TYR A 539 9.86 25.66 2.96
N TYR A 540 8.98 25.29 2.03
CA TYR A 540 7.92 26.18 1.56
C TYR A 540 6.99 26.64 2.70
N ASN A 541 6.58 25.73 3.59
CA ASN A 541 5.72 26.06 4.73
C ASN A 541 6.42 26.97 5.75
N ILE A 542 7.70 26.73 6.03
CA ILE A 542 8.52 27.61 6.88
C ILE A 542 8.52 29.03 6.31
N TYR A 543 8.79 29.16 5.01
CA TYR A 543 8.88 30.44 4.33
C TYR A 543 7.54 31.16 4.16
N ARG A 544 6.43 30.43 4.04
CA ARG A 544 5.08 31.01 4.02
C ARG A 544 4.65 31.55 5.40
N SER A 545 5.19 30.98 6.47
CA SER A 545 4.85 31.35 7.85
C SER A 545 5.67 32.51 8.43
N LYS A 546 6.83 32.80 7.81
CA LYS A 546 7.68 33.96 8.10
C LYS A 546 7.21 35.16 7.30
#